data_AF-A0A369JLL8-F1
#
_entry.id   AF-A0A369JLL8-F1
#
_cell.length_a   1.000
_cell.length_b   1.000
_cell.length_c   1.000
_cell.angle_alpha   90.00
_cell.angle_beta   90.00
_cell.angle_gamma   90.00
#
_symmetry.space_group_name_H-M   'P 1'
#
loop_
_entity.id
_entity.type
_entity.pdbx_description
1 polymer ?
#
loop_
_entity_poly.entity_id
_entity_poly.type
_entity_poly.pdbx_seq_one_letter_code
_entity_poly.pdbx_strand_id
1 'polypeptide(L)'
;MAKYQPNDPLNPYDPASLELGSQGVFDRMSAGTSPAMSGKLAEKLKDPKHRAEFWQMMKNDAEERKRTGETMQQQALREKREWAAQDAKSASLKLEGNAAFSQGDYKRAFVIYSACARLSPQEPVYHLNRAATGLKLKAFKQAEDDAAHAILEYESAKAHFRRAQARRFLGNLEGADEDLRVARELQPGDPSVEAEVAELAKLKKISDKELEQWIGAQEAVAVNDIFGSIEVLEELVQKVLQAKK
;
A
#
# COMPACT_ATOMS: atom_id res chain seq x y z
N MET A 1 32.37 11.80 -14.87
CA MET A 1 32.62 10.62 -15.74
C MET A 1 31.29 10.13 -16.28
N ALA A 2 31.11 10.12 -17.60
CA ALA A 2 29.89 9.62 -18.22
C ALA A 2 29.79 8.11 -17.94
N LYS A 3 28.78 7.69 -17.17
CA LYS A 3 28.57 6.30 -16.75
C LYS A 3 28.13 5.35 -17.89
N TYR A 4 27.87 5.90 -19.08
CA TYR A 4 27.36 5.17 -20.23
C TYR A 4 28.15 5.58 -21.47
N GLN A 5 28.81 4.61 -22.10
CA GLN A 5 29.41 4.77 -23.42
C GLN A 5 28.40 4.23 -24.46
N PRO A 6 28.03 5.00 -25.49
CA PRO A 6 27.24 4.48 -26.60
C PRO A 6 27.94 3.26 -27.24
N ASN A 7 27.20 2.20 -27.57
CA ASN A 7 27.70 0.94 -28.15
C ASN A 7 28.57 0.07 -27.22
N ASP A 8 28.49 0.27 -25.89
CA ASP A 8 29.09 -0.67 -24.94
C ASP A 8 28.32 -2.00 -24.93
N PRO A 9 28.94 -3.13 -25.31
CA PRO A 9 28.26 -4.43 -25.37
C PRO A 9 27.80 -4.95 -24.00
N LEU A 10 28.30 -4.36 -22.90
CA LEU A 10 27.91 -4.69 -21.53
C LEU A 10 26.90 -3.69 -20.95
N ASN A 11 26.52 -2.64 -21.69
CA ASN A 11 25.52 -1.68 -21.25
C ASN A 11 24.10 -2.24 -21.45
N PRO A 12 23.37 -2.57 -20.37
CA PRO A 12 22.03 -3.14 -20.49
C PRO A 12 21.00 -2.13 -21.01
N TYR A 13 21.30 -0.82 -20.96
CA TYR A 13 20.46 0.27 -21.47
C TYR A 13 20.78 0.66 -22.91
N ASP A 14 21.76 0.00 -23.55
CA ASP A 14 21.99 0.16 -24.98
C ASP A 14 20.78 -0.39 -25.76
N PRO A 15 20.26 0.32 -26.79
CA PRO A 15 19.13 -0.15 -27.58
C PRO A 15 19.30 -1.56 -28.15
N ALA A 16 20.53 -1.97 -28.51
CA ALA A 16 20.82 -3.30 -29.01
C ALA A 16 20.60 -4.40 -27.94
N SER A 17 20.66 -4.06 -26.64
CA SER A 17 20.37 -5.01 -25.56
C SER A 17 18.90 -5.47 -25.55
N LEU A 18 17.98 -4.65 -26.07
CA LEU A 18 16.55 -4.99 -26.09
C LEU A 18 16.22 -6.15 -27.04
N GLU A 19 17.07 -6.38 -28.05
CA GLU A 19 16.93 -7.46 -29.04
C GLU A 19 17.30 -8.84 -28.46
N LEU A 20 18.03 -8.87 -27.32
CA LEU A 20 18.51 -10.10 -26.69
C LEU A 20 17.50 -10.77 -25.75
N GLY A 21 16.32 -10.16 -25.58
CA GLY A 21 15.29 -10.63 -24.67
C GLY A 21 15.64 -10.48 -23.18
N SER A 22 14.71 -10.89 -22.31
CA SER A 22 14.82 -10.70 -20.86
C SER A 22 16.02 -11.42 -20.23
N GLN A 23 16.38 -12.60 -20.74
CA GLN A 23 17.55 -13.34 -20.27
C GLN A 23 18.86 -12.67 -20.70
N GLY A 24 18.97 -12.23 -21.96
CA GLY A 24 20.17 -11.56 -22.44
C GLY A 24 20.44 -10.21 -21.76
N VAL A 25 19.40 -9.45 -21.43
CA VAL A 25 19.53 -8.24 -20.60
C VAL A 25 20.04 -8.57 -19.20
N PHE A 26 19.51 -9.62 -18.57
CA PHE A 26 19.98 -10.07 -17.26
C PHE A 26 21.44 -10.55 -17.28
N ASP A 27 21.84 -11.30 -18.31
CA ASP A 27 23.20 -11.80 -18.44
C ASP A 27 24.19 -10.63 -18.60
N ARG A 28 23.85 -9.61 -19.39
CA ARG A 28 24.64 -8.37 -19.51
C ARG A 28 24.73 -7.59 -18.21
N MET A 29 23.63 -7.47 -17.47
CA MET A 29 23.63 -6.82 -16.15
C MET A 29 24.49 -7.56 -15.13
N SER A 30 24.54 -8.90 -15.22
CA SER A 30 25.30 -9.75 -14.31
C SER A 30 26.79 -9.81 -14.64
N ALA A 31 27.15 -9.61 -15.91
CA ALA A 31 28.53 -9.62 -16.40
C ALA A 31 29.24 -8.25 -16.32
N GLY A 32 28.49 -7.14 -16.15
CA GLY A 32 29.02 -5.77 -16.18
C GLY A 32 29.02 -5.03 -14.84
N THR A 33 29.62 -3.84 -14.81
CA THR A 33 29.61 -2.90 -13.67
C THR A 33 28.41 -1.94 -13.74
N SER A 34 27.22 -2.45 -14.04
CA SER A 34 26.02 -1.63 -14.14
C SER A 34 25.76 -0.91 -12.81
N PRO A 35 25.75 0.45 -12.76
CA PRO A 35 25.47 1.19 -11.54
C PRO A 35 24.06 0.94 -10.98
N ALA A 36 23.18 0.34 -11.78
CA ALA A 36 21.79 0.04 -11.45
C ALA A 36 21.59 -1.34 -10.80
N MET A 37 22.59 -2.24 -10.81
CA MET A 37 22.54 -3.52 -10.11
C MET A 37 22.74 -3.31 -8.60
N SER A 38 21.73 -2.74 -7.95
CA SER A 38 21.63 -2.85 -6.50
C SER A 38 21.44 -4.33 -6.12
N GLY A 39 21.95 -4.75 -4.97
CA GLY A 39 21.80 -6.15 -4.51
C GLY A 39 20.34 -6.61 -4.45
N LYS A 40 19.41 -5.69 -4.16
CA LYS A 40 17.96 -5.96 -4.16
C LYS A 40 17.40 -6.22 -5.56
N LEU A 41 17.85 -5.46 -6.57
CA LEU A 41 17.41 -5.66 -7.95
C LEU A 41 17.96 -6.99 -8.49
N ALA A 42 19.24 -7.29 -8.23
CA ALA A 42 19.88 -8.54 -8.63
C ALA A 42 19.12 -9.76 -8.07
N GLU A 43 18.67 -9.70 -6.82
CA GLU A 43 17.90 -10.77 -6.20
C GLU A 43 16.53 -10.96 -6.87
N LYS A 44 15.80 -9.87 -7.14
CA LYS A 44 14.49 -9.94 -7.81
C LYS A 44 14.60 -10.53 -9.22
N LEU A 45 15.65 -10.17 -9.97
CA LEU A 45 15.86 -10.63 -11.34
C LEU A 45 16.29 -12.11 -11.44
N LYS A 46 16.49 -12.82 -10.34
CA LYS A 46 16.60 -14.30 -10.36
C LYS A 46 15.30 -14.98 -10.79
N ASP A 47 14.15 -14.34 -10.55
CA ASP A 47 12.84 -14.81 -11.01
C ASP A 47 12.63 -14.45 -12.50
N PRO A 48 12.35 -15.43 -13.39
CA PRO A 48 12.05 -15.19 -14.80
C PRO A 48 10.91 -14.18 -15.04
N LYS A 49 9.90 -14.16 -14.16
CA LYS A 49 8.78 -13.22 -14.25
C LYS A 49 9.26 -11.78 -14.08
N HIS A 50 10.03 -11.51 -13.02
CA HIS A 50 10.60 -10.18 -12.78
C HIS A 50 11.59 -9.78 -13.88
N ARG A 51 12.32 -10.73 -14.50
CA ARG A 51 13.15 -10.42 -15.68
C ARG A 51 12.32 -9.95 -16.85
N ALA A 52 11.20 -10.61 -17.13
CA ALA A 52 10.31 -10.22 -18.21
C ALA A 52 9.70 -8.83 -17.97
N GLU A 53 9.25 -8.55 -16.74
CA GLU A 53 8.73 -7.24 -16.34
C GLU A 53 9.80 -6.14 -16.47
N PHE A 54 11.01 -6.39 -15.99
CA PHE A 54 12.13 -5.46 -16.08
C PHE A 54 12.52 -5.17 -17.54
N TRP A 55 12.57 -6.20 -18.38
CA TRP A 55 12.84 -6.02 -19.81
C TRP A 55 11.73 -5.22 -20.51
N GLN A 56 10.46 -5.46 -20.16
CA GLN A 56 9.35 -4.69 -20.70
C GLN A 56 9.40 -3.22 -20.27
N MET A 57 9.75 -2.95 -19.00
CA MET A 57 9.99 -1.59 -18.51
C MET A 57 11.09 -0.90 -19.32
N MET A 58 12.22 -1.58 -19.56
CA MET A 58 13.33 -1.05 -20.36
C MET A 58 12.92 -0.73 -21.80
N LYS A 59 12.05 -1.55 -22.41
CA LYS A 59 11.48 -1.28 -23.73
C LYS A 59 10.60 -0.04 -23.74
N ASN A 60 9.69 0.06 -22.77
CA ASN A 60 8.78 1.19 -22.65
C ASN A 60 9.57 2.50 -22.44
N ASP A 61 10.63 2.47 -21.62
CA ASP A 61 11.53 3.62 -21.42
C ASP A 61 12.23 4.03 -22.71
N ALA A 62 12.72 3.06 -23.50
CA ALA A 62 13.39 3.34 -24.76
C ALA A 62 12.42 3.92 -25.81
N GLU A 63 11.20 3.42 -25.88
CA GLU A 63 10.13 3.95 -26.74
C GLU A 63 9.70 5.35 -26.31
N GLU A 64 9.54 5.58 -25.00
CA GLU A 64 9.19 6.88 -24.45
C GLU A 64 10.28 7.91 -24.75
N ARG A 65 11.56 7.57 -24.58
CA ARG A 65 12.68 8.45 -24.97
C ARG A 65 12.68 8.77 -26.46
N LYS A 66 12.36 7.81 -27.33
CA LYS A 66 12.22 8.06 -28.78
C LYS A 66 11.05 9.00 -29.05
N ARG A 67 9.93 8.84 -28.35
CA ARG A 67 8.72 9.64 -28.50
C ARG A 67 8.90 11.07 -28.00
N THR A 68 9.56 11.27 -26.86
CA THR A 68 9.72 12.60 -26.23
C THR A 68 10.97 13.32 -26.69
N GLY A 69 11.98 12.61 -27.18
CA GLY A 69 13.31 13.16 -27.45
C GLY A 69 14.10 13.53 -26.19
N GLU A 70 13.65 13.11 -25.01
CA GLU A 70 14.28 13.42 -23.74
C GLU A 70 15.60 12.64 -23.55
N THR A 71 16.61 13.32 -22.99
CA THR A 71 17.79 12.65 -22.43
C THR A 71 17.42 11.92 -21.13
N MET A 72 18.23 10.94 -20.69
CA MET A 72 17.99 10.25 -19.41
C MET A 72 17.91 11.21 -18.20
N GLN A 73 18.66 12.31 -18.24
CA GLN A 73 18.61 13.33 -17.17
C GLN A 73 17.30 14.11 -17.18
N GLN A 74 16.75 14.40 -18.37
CA GLN A 74 15.46 15.06 -18.52
C GLN A 74 14.30 14.15 -18.10
N GLN A 75 14.35 12.88 -18.52
CA GLN A 75 13.39 11.85 -18.09
C GLN A 75 13.40 11.71 -16.55
N ALA A 76 14.57 11.52 -15.94
CA ALA A 76 14.69 11.39 -14.49
C ALA A 76 14.18 12.64 -13.74
N LEU A 77 14.41 13.85 -14.29
CA LEU A 77 13.89 15.09 -13.70
C LEU A 77 12.36 15.17 -13.83
N ARG A 78 11.79 14.73 -14.95
CA ARG A 78 10.34 14.67 -15.16
C ARG A 78 9.69 13.68 -14.20
N GLU A 79 10.17 12.44 -14.13
CA GLU A 79 9.69 11.42 -13.19
C GLU A 79 9.80 11.90 -11.74
N LYS A 80 10.91 12.54 -11.37
CA LYS A 80 11.08 13.14 -10.04
C LYS A 80 10.03 14.23 -9.76
N ARG A 81 9.70 15.05 -10.75
CA ARG A 81 8.64 16.08 -10.64
C ARG A 81 7.26 15.46 -10.54
N GLU A 82 6.98 14.44 -11.34
CA GLU A 82 5.72 13.69 -11.33
C GLU A 82 5.50 13.00 -9.98
N TRP A 83 6.53 12.33 -9.46
CA TRP A 83 6.50 11.73 -8.13
C TRP A 83 6.28 12.78 -7.04
N ALA A 84 7.02 13.90 -7.05
CA ALA A 84 6.83 14.98 -6.09
C ALA A 84 5.42 15.60 -6.18
N ALA A 85 4.84 15.69 -7.38
CA ALA A 85 3.49 16.18 -7.58
C ALA A 85 2.43 15.19 -7.06
N GLN A 86 2.63 13.89 -7.28
CA GLN A 86 1.77 12.83 -6.71
C GLN A 86 1.83 12.84 -5.19
N ASP A 87 3.02 12.95 -4.61
CA ASP A 87 3.21 12.99 -3.16
C ASP A 87 2.59 14.25 -2.54
N ALA A 88 2.78 15.42 -3.17
CA ALA A 88 2.13 16.65 -2.74
C ALA A 88 0.60 16.58 -2.83
N LYS A 89 0.08 15.94 -3.89
CA LYS A 89 -1.36 15.71 -4.05
C LYS A 89 -1.90 14.75 -2.99
N SER A 90 -1.21 13.64 -2.75
CA SER A 90 -1.55 12.65 -1.73
C SER A 90 -1.54 13.26 -0.32
N ALA A 91 -0.52 14.07 -0.01
CA ALA A 91 -0.42 14.79 1.26
C ALA A 91 -1.57 15.77 1.47
N SER A 92 -2.05 16.45 0.41
CA SER A 92 -3.24 17.28 0.52
C SER A 92 -4.51 16.49 0.70
N LEU A 93 -4.72 15.44 -0.10
CA LEU A 93 -5.90 14.60 0.00
C LEU A 93 -5.98 13.97 1.40
N LYS A 94 -4.84 13.63 2.01
CA LYS A 94 -4.78 13.20 3.41
C LYS A 94 -5.43 14.20 4.36
N LEU A 95 -5.21 15.51 4.18
CA LEU A 95 -5.83 16.54 5.01
C LEU A 95 -7.34 16.57 4.83
N GLU A 96 -7.82 16.41 3.59
CA GLU A 96 -9.25 16.32 3.28
C GLU A 96 -9.89 15.05 3.86
N GLY A 97 -9.20 13.91 3.78
CA GLY A 97 -9.61 12.64 4.38
C GLY A 97 -9.68 12.73 5.90
N ASN A 98 -8.68 13.36 6.53
CA ASN A 98 -8.67 13.63 7.96
C ASN A 98 -9.85 14.54 8.36
N ALA A 99 -10.12 15.59 7.59
CA ALA A 99 -11.24 16.49 7.83
C ALA A 99 -12.59 15.75 7.71
N ALA A 100 -12.78 14.96 6.66
CA ALA A 100 -13.99 14.13 6.49
C ALA A 100 -14.15 13.13 7.65
N PHE A 101 -13.07 12.49 8.08
CA PHE A 101 -13.09 11.58 9.22
C PHE A 101 -13.50 12.28 10.52
N SER A 102 -12.92 13.46 10.80
CA SER A 102 -13.27 14.27 11.97
C SER A 102 -14.70 14.78 11.95
N GLN A 103 -15.28 14.98 10.77
CA GLN A 103 -16.69 15.35 10.58
C GLN A 103 -17.65 14.17 10.67
N GLY A 104 -17.14 12.94 10.80
CA GLY A 104 -17.96 11.72 10.80
C GLY A 104 -18.40 11.24 9.42
N ASP A 105 -17.94 11.89 8.34
CA ASP A 105 -18.17 11.43 6.97
C ASP A 105 -17.17 10.32 6.61
N TYR A 106 -17.38 9.16 7.24
CA TYR A 106 -16.48 8.01 7.10
C TYR A 106 -16.50 7.43 5.70
N LYS A 107 -17.63 7.50 4.97
CA LYS A 107 -17.68 7.04 3.57
C LYS A 107 -16.75 7.88 2.69
N ARG A 108 -16.83 9.22 2.80
CA ARG A 108 -15.93 10.11 2.06
C ARG A 108 -14.48 9.94 2.49
N ALA A 109 -14.20 9.85 3.79
CA ALA A 109 -12.85 9.62 4.29
C ALA A 109 -12.25 8.33 3.72
N PHE A 110 -13.03 7.25 3.66
CA PHE A 110 -12.58 5.96 3.11
C PHE A 110 -12.21 6.07 1.62
N VAL A 111 -13.05 6.74 0.83
CA VAL A 111 -12.77 7.01 -0.60
C VAL A 111 -11.48 7.84 -0.75
N ILE A 112 -11.32 8.90 0.05
CA ILE A 112 -10.14 9.77 -0.04
C ILE A 112 -8.86 9.02 0.35
N TYR A 113 -8.86 8.26 1.45
CA TYR A 113 -7.68 7.47 1.81
C TYR A 113 -7.36 6.39 0.78
N SER A 114 -8.37 5.84 0.11
CA SER A 114 -8.17 4.90 -1.01
C SER A 114 -7.52 5.60 -2.21
N ALA A 115 -7.84 6.86 -2.48
CA ALA A 115 -7.16 7.68 -3.48
C ALA A 115 -5.70 7.99 -3.06
N CYS A 116 -5.45 8.32 -1.79
CA CYS A 116 -4.09 8.54 -1.29
C CYS A 116 -3.21 7.29 -1.45
N ALA A 117 -3.74 6.11 -1.09
CA ALA A 117 -3.04 4.84 -1.23
C ALA A 117 -2.71 4.50 -2.69
N ARG A 118 -3.45 5.03 -3.67
CA ARG A 118 -3.11 4.90 -5.11
C ARG A 118 -2.01 5.83 -5.57
N LEU A 119 -2.00 7.06 -5.05
CA LEU A 119 -1.01 8.06 -5.42
C LEU A 119 0.35 7.76 -4.80
N SER A 120 0.36 7.22 -3.58
CA SER A 120 1.58 6.91 -2.83
C SER A 120 1.40 5.54 -2.14
N PRO A 121 1.46 4.42 -2.90
CA PRO A 121 1.25 3.07 -2.36
C PRO A 121 2.30 2.64 -1.34
N GLN A 122 3.47 3.28 -1.35
CA GLN A 122 4.55 3.05 -0.38
C GLN A 122 4.26 3.64 1.01
N GLU A 123 3.22 4.45 1.17
CA GLU A 123 2.93 5.16 2.41
C GLU A 123 1.94 4.38 3.29
N PRO A 124 2.41 3.67 4.33
CA PRO A 124 1.56 2.80 5.16
C PRO A 124 0.46 3.55 5.90
N VAL A 125 0.64 4.86 6.14
CA VAL A 125 -0.30 5.70 6.87
C VAL A 125 -1.68 5.75 6.20
N TYR A 126 -1.77 5.58 4.88
CA TYR A 126 -3.04 5.61 4.17
C TYR A 126 -3.87 4.35 4.41
N HIS A 127 -3.23 3.18 4.38
CA HIS A 127 -3.86 1.92 4.79
C HIS A 127 -4.23 1.94 6.26
N LEU A 128 -3.36 2.49 7.11
CA LEU A 128 -3.64 2.65 8.52
C LEU A 128 -4.90 3.50 8.74
N ASN A 129 -5.00 4.67 8.11
CA ASN A 129 -6.18 5.55 8.20
C ASN A 129 -7.43 4.94 7.57
N ARG A 130 -7.29 4.19 6.48
CA ARG A 130 -8.38 3.44 5.85
C ARG A 130 -8.89 2.34 6.80
N ALA A 131 -8.02 1.65 7.52
CA ALA A 131 -8.40 0.68 8.56
C ALA A 131 -9.21 1.31 9.70
N ALA A 132 -8.78 2.48 10.20
CA ALA A 132 -9.55 3.22 11.21
C ALA A 132 -10.93 3.64 10.70
N THR A 133 -11.01 4.02 9.43
CA THR A 133 -12.28 4.39 8.79
C THR A 133 -13.18 3.16 8.58
N GLY A 134 -12.59 2.03 8.19
CA GLY A 134 -13.30 0.74 8.09
C GLY A 134 -13.90 0.31 9.41
N LEU A 135 -13.17 0.48 10.54
CA LEU A 135 -13.71 0.22 11.88
C LEU A 135 -14.94 1.10 12.20
N LYS A 136 -14.92 2.38 11.79
CA LYS A 136 -16.06 3.29 11.97
C LYS A 136 -17.25 2.94 11.07
N LEU A 137 -17.00 2.38 9.90
CA LEU A 137 -18.01 1.90 8.96
C LEU A 137 -18.50 0.48 9.26
N LYS A 138 -18.01 -0.17 10.32
CA LYS A 138 -18.24 -1.60 10.61
C LYS A 138 -17.76 -2.54 9.50
N ALA A 139 -16.88 -2.06 8.62
CA ALA A 139 -16.21 -2.84 7.59
C ALA A 139 -15.01 -3.59 8.17
N PHE A 140 -15.26 -4.44 9.17
CA PHE A 140 -14.21 -5.05 9.98
C PHE A 140 -13.25 -5.90 9.16
N LYS A 141 -13.75 -6.65 8.16
CA LYS A 141 -12.87 -7.45 7.31
C LYS A 141 -11.89 -6.59 6.51
N GLN A 142 -12.38 -5.51 5.89
CA GLN A 142 -11.52 -4.57 5.19
C GLN A 142 -10.53 -3.88 6.14
N ALA A 143 -10.97 -3.52 7.35
CA ALA A 143 -10.09 -2.91 8.34
C ALA A 143 -8.96 -3.86 8.78
N GLU A 144 -9.24 -5.16 8.93
CA GLU A 144 -8.23 -6.17 9.19
C GLU A 144 -7.20 -6.22 8.04
N ASP A 145 -7.67 -6.28 6.80
CA ASP A 145 -6.81 -6.40 5.61
C ASP A 145 -5.94 -5.15 5.41
N ASP A 146 -6.51 -3.96 5.64
CA ASP A 146 -5.79 -2.69 5.57
C ASP A 146 -4.73 -2.56 6.66
N ALA A 147 -5.06 -2.96 7.89
CA ALA A 147 -4.11 -2.93 8.99
C ALA A 147 -3.00 -3.97 8.77
N ALA A 148 -3.33 -5.16 8.24
CA ALA A 148 -2.34 -6.16 7.87
C ALA A 148 -1.39 -5.64 6.78
N HIS A 149 -1.90 -4.94 5.77
CA HIS A 149 -1.07 -4.32 4.74
C HIS A 149 -0.13 -3.27 5.34
N ALA A 150 -0.63 -2.40 6.23
CA ALA A 150 0.21 -1.40 6.89
C ALA A 150 1.35 -2.02 7.72
N ILE A 151 1.10 -3.17 8.38
CA ILE A 151 2.11 -3.90 9.17
C ILE A 151 3.24 -4.43 8.28
N LEU A 152 2.95 -4.87 7.05
CA LEU A 152 3.97 -5.38 6.12
C LEU A 152 4.99 -4.30 5.73
N GLU A 153 4.54 -3.05 5.63
CA GLU A 153 5.36 -1.92 5.22
C GLU A 153 6.02 -1.20 6.41
N TYR A 154 5.34 -1.15 7.57
CA TYR A 154 5.85 -0.47 8.76
C TYR A 154 5.29 -1.07 10.06
N GLU A 155 6.19 -1.56 10.92
CA GLU A 155 5.85 -2.04 12.25
C GLU A 155 5.29 -0.89 13.11
N SER A 156 4.00 -0.98 13.44
CA SER A 156 3.26 0.10 14.10
C SER A 156 2.30 -0.43 15.14
N ALA A 157 2.44 0.04 16.39
CA ALA A 157 1.50 -0.25 17.46
C ALA A 157 0.05 0.06 17.06
N LYS A 158 -0.17 1.16 16.32
CA LYS A 158 -1.49 1.55 15.82
C LYS A 158 -2.06 0.57 14.79
N ALA A 159 -1.21 -0.03 13.96
CA ALA A 159 -1.65 -0.99 12.95
C ALA A 159 -2.07 -2.30 13.62
N HIS A 160 -1.25 -2.82 14.52
CA HIS A 160 -1.61 -3.98 15.35
C HIS A 160 -2.88 -3.72 16.16
N PHE A 161 -2.98 -2.57 16.83
CA PHE A 161 -4.17 -2.20 17.59
C PHE A 161 -5.44 -2.19 16.72
N ARG A 162 -5.41 -1.56 15.53
CA ARG A 162 -6.57 -1.54 14.62
C ARG A 162 -6.92 -2.92 14.08
N ARG A 163 -5.91 -3.75 13.78
CA ARG A 163 -6.13 -5.15 13.35
C ARG A 163 -6.76 -5.97 14.48
N ALA A 164 -6.32 -5.78 15.72
CA ALA A 164 -6.93 -6.41 16.88
C ALA A 164 -8.40 -6.04 17.06
N GLN A 165 -8.73 -4.74 16.93
CA GLN A 165 -10.11 -4.27 16.99
C GLN A 165 -10.97 -4.95 15.92
N ALA A 166 -10.49 -4.98 14.67
CA ALA A 166 -11.17 -5.64 13.57
C ALA A 166 -11.39 -7.13 13.86
N ARG A 167 -10.32 -7.84 14.27
CA ARG A 167 -10.35 -9.27 14.60
C ARG A 167 -11.29 -9.60 15.75
N ARG A 168 -11.34 -8.74 16.78
CA ARG A 168 -12.28 -8.89 17.89
C ARG A 168 -13.72 -8.84 17.38
N PHE A 169 -14.07 -7.86 16.57
CA PHE A 169 -15.42 -7.76 15.98
C PHE A 169 -15.75 -8.90 15.01
N LEU A 170 -14.74 -9.52 14.41
CA LEU A 170 -14.89 -10.71 13.56
C LEU A 170 -14.90 -12.04 14.35
N GLY A 171 -14.76 -11.99 15.69
CA GLY A 171 -14.70 -13.18 16.53
C GLY A 171 -13.35 -13.91 16.54
N ASN A 172 -12.34 -13.41 15.82
CA ASN A 172 -10.98 -13.94 15.89
C ASN A 172 -10.27 -13.45 17.16
N LEU A 173 -10.70 -13.98 18.31
CA LEU A 173 -10.24 -13.50 19.61
C LEU A 173 -8.75 -13.80 19.86
N GLU A 174 -8.23 -14.90 19.32
CA GLU A 174 -6.80 -15.23 19.48
C GLU A 174 -5.91 -14.34 18.61
N GLY A 175 -6.29 -14.09 17.35
CA GLY A 175 -5.54 -13.14 16.51
C GLY A 175 -5.59 -11.71 17.06
N ALA A 176 -6.69 -11.33 17.71
CA ALA A 176 -6.79 -10.05 18.40
C ALA A 176 -5.86 -9.97 19.63
N ASP A 177 -5.74 -11.06 20.40
CA ASP A 177 -4.87 -11.13 21.57
C ASP A 177 -3.40 -10.98 21.20
N GLU A 178 -2.97 -11.69 20.16
CA GLU A 178 -1.60 -11.61 19.63
C GLU A 178 -1.27 -10.19 19.17
N ASP A 179 -2.16 -9.55 18.42
CA ASP A 179 -1.99 -8.16 17.98
C ASP A 179 -1.94 -7.18 19.16
N LEU A 180 -2.78 -7.35 20.18
CA LEU A 180 -2.75 -6.49 21.37
C LEU A 180 -1.50 -6.70 22.23
N ARG A 181 -0.93 -7.91 22.23
CA ARG A 181 0.37 -8.16 22.87
C ARG A 181 1.47 -7.37 22.16
N VAL A 182 1.56 -7.48 20.83
CA VAL A 182 2.55 -6.72 20.04
C VAL A 182 2.33 -5.20 20.19
N ALA A 183 1.07 -4.74 20.15
CA ALA A 183 0.77 -3.32 20.36
C ALA A 183 1.22 -2.82 21.75
N ARG A 184 1.06 -3.62 22.80
CA ARG A 184 1.55 -3.32 24.16
C ARG A 184 3.08 -3.31 24.25
N GLU A 185 3.75 -4.21 23.55
CA GLU A 185 5.21 -4.26 23.50
C GLU A 185 5.78 -3.02 22.80
N LEU A 186 5.18 -2.61 21.67
CA LEU A 186 5.59 -1.44 20.90
C LEU A 186 5.25 -0.12 21.59
N GLN A 187 4.14 -0.07 22.34
CA GLN A 187 3.71 1.12 23.07
C GLN A 187 3.15 0.77 24.47
N PRO A 188 4.05 0.52 25.45
CA PRO A 188 3.64 0.14 26.80
C PRO A 188 2.82 1.24 27.48
N GLY A 189 1.72 0.85 28.14
CA GLY A 189 0.90 1.76 28.94
C GLY A 189 -0.05 2.66 28.13
N ASP A 190 -0.27 2.39 26.85
CA ASP A 190 -1.32 3.09 26.08
C ASP A 190 -2.71 2.72 26.64
N PRO A 191 -3.48 3.69 27.18
CA PRO A 191 -4.78 3.40 27.78
C PRO A 191 -5.80 2.79 26.81
N SER A 192 -5.68 3.11 25.53
CA SER A 192 -6.57 2.58 24.48
C SER A 192 -6.33 1.08 24.28
N VAL A 193 -5.05 0.67 24.31
CA VAL A 193 -4.67 -0.73 24.16
C VAL A 193 -5.11 -1.52 25.39
N GLU A 194 -4.87 -1.01 26.60
CA GLU A 194 -5.31 -1.69 27.83
C GLU A 194 -6.83 -1.81 27.92
N ALA A 195 -7.58 -0.80 27.48
CA ALA A 195 -9.04 -0.87 27.40
C ALA A 195 -9.50 -1.99 26.44
N GLU A 196 -8.87 -2.09 25.26
CA GLU A 196 -9.21 -3.11 24.27
C GLU A 196 -8.87 -4.53 24.75
N VAL A 197 -7.77 -4.68 25.49
CA VAL A 197 -7.40 -5.94 26.17
C VAL A 197 -8.45 -6.34 27.19
N ALA A 198 -8.93 -5.39 27.99
CA ALA A 198 -9.97 -5.65 28.98
C ALA A 198 -11.29 -6.06 28.31
N GLU A 199 -11.66 -5.43 27.19
CA GLU A 199 -12.83 -5.83 26.40
C GLU A 199 -12.67 -7.24 25.79
N LEU A 200 -11.51 -7.54 25.22
CA LEU A 200 -11.22 -8.86 24.68
C LEU A 200 -11.28 -9.96 25.76
N ALA A 201 -10.77 -9.67 26.96
CA ALA A 201 -10.80 -10.60 28.09
C ALA A 201 -12.22 -10.91 28.59
N LYS A 202 -13.19 -9.99 28.41
CA LYS A 202 -14.61 -10.27 28.68
C LYS A 202 -15.17 -11.25 27.66
N LEU A 203 -14.88 -11.04 26.38
CA LEU A 203 -15.35 -11.91 25.28
C LEU A 203 -14.73 -13.31 25.32
N LYS A 204 -13.51 -13.46 25.83
CA LYS A 204 -12.90 -14.79 26.02
C LYS A 204 -13.53 -15.62 27.14
N LYS A 205 -14.41 -15.03 27.97
CA LYS A 205 -15.06 -15.69 29.12
C LYS A 205 -16.50 -16.13 28.86
N ILE A 206 -17.12 -15.64 27.79
CA ILE A 206 -18.48 -16.02 27.42
C ILE A 206 -18.46 -17.32 26.61
N SER A 207 -19.59 -18.00 26.52
CA SER A 207 -19.73 -19.21 25.71
C SER A 207 -19.69 -18.89 24.21
N ASP A 208 -19.34 -19.88 23.38
CA ASP A 208 -19.31 -19.73 21.92
C ASP A 208 -20.65 -19.23 21.36
N LYS A 209 -21.77 -19.71 21.92
CA LYS A 209 -23.11 -19.27 21.54
C LYS A 209 -23.35 -17.79 21.85
N GLU A 210 -22.90 -17.31 23.01
CA GLU A 210 -23.01 -15.90 23.38
C GLU A 210 -22.07 -15.04 22.51
N LEU A 211 -20.90 -15.56 22.15
CA LEU A 211 -19.96 -14.90 21.25
C LEU A 211 -20.54 -14.75 19.84
N GLU A 212 -21.15 -15.80 19.29
CA GLU A 212 -21.85 -15.74 18.00
C GLU A 212 -22.95 -14.68 18.00
N GLN A 213 -23.75 -14.62 19.07
CA GLN A 213 -24.79 -13.59 19.24
C GLN A 213 -24.18 -12.19 19.32
N TRP A 214 -23.08 -12.03 20.06
CA TRP A 214 -22.37 -10.76 20.18
C TRP A 214 -21.80 -10.30 18.84
N ILE A 215 -21.19 -11.20 18.05
CA ILE A 215 -20.67 -10.92 16.71
C ILE A 215 -21.81 -10.48 15.79
N GLY A 216 -22.92 -11.23 15.77
CA GLY A 216 -24.09 -10.90 14.96
C GLY A 216 -24.66 -9.51 15.28
N ALA A 217 -24.63 -9.12 16.55
CA ALA A 217 -25.07 -7.79 17.00
C ALA A 217 -24.16 -6.63 16.57
N GLN A 218 -22.93 -6.90 16.10
CA GLN A 218 -22.03 -5.83 15.63
C GLN A 218 -22.46 -5.26 14.28
N GLU A 219 -23.26 -5.99 13.50
CA GLU A 219 -23.73 -5.62 12.16
C GLU A 219 -22.55 -5.30 11.22
N ALA A 220 -21.62 -6.25 11.08
CA ALA A 220 -20.51 -6.11 10.14
C ALA A 220 -21.05 -5.90 8.71
N VAL A 221 -20.51 -4.91 8.00
CA VAL A 221 -20.96 -4.58 6.64
C VAL A 221 -19.78 -4.71 5.69
N ALA A 222 -19.99 -5.35 4.54
CA ALA A 222 -18.95 -5.42 3.53
C ALA A 222 -18.83 -4.10 2.75
N VAL A 223 -17.63 -3.80 2.24
CA VAL A 223 -17.35 -2.51 1.57
C VAL A 223 -18.21 -2.33 0.32
N ASN A 224 -18.45 -3.41 -0.43
CA ASN A 224 -19.37 -3.42 -1.57
C ASN A 224 -20.77 -2.97 -1.15
N ASP A 225 -21.30 -3.41 0.00
CA ASP A 225 -22.63 -3.01 0.46
C ASP A 225 -22.67 -1.54 0.92
N ILE A 226 -21.57 -1.04 1.50
CA ILE A 226 -21.45 0.37 1.92
C ILE A 226 -21.56 1.33 0.72
N PHE A 227 -20.96 0.95 -0.41
CA PHE A 227 -20.86 1.78 -1.62
C PHE A 227 -21.80 1.33 -2.76
N GLY A 228 -22.56 0.25 -2.58
CA GLY A 228 -23.41 -0.37 -3.59
C GLY A 228 -22.67 -1.39 -4.48
N SER A 229 -21.42 -1.11 -4.86
CA SER A 229 -20.52 -2.07 -5.49
C SER A 229 -19.06 -1.63 -5.39
N ILE A 230 -18.13 -2.52 -5.76
CA ILE A 230 -16.71 -2.17 -5.85
C ILE A 230 -16.50 -1.17 -6.99
N GLU A 231 -17.18 -1.32 -8.11
CA GLU A 231 -17.11 -0.41 -9.27
C GLU A 231 -17.54 1.00 -8.90
N VAL A 232 -18.58 1.16 -8.08
CA VAL A 232 -19.01 2.48 -7.58
C VAL A 232 -17.94 3.10 -6.68
N LEU A 233 -17.33 2.32 -5.78
CA LEU A 233 -16.19 2.79 -4.99
C LEU A 233 -15.03 3.23 -5.89
N GLU A 234 -14.70 2.44 -6.90
CA GLU A 234 -13.66 2.76 -7.89
C GLU A 234 -13.94 4.08 -8.61
N GLU A 235 -15.17 4.30 -9.08
CA GLU A 235 -15.57 5.56 -9.71
C GLU A 235 -15.44 6.76 -8.76
N LEU A 236 -15.83 6.60 -7.48
CA LEU A 236 -15.68 7.64 -6.47
C LEU A 236 -14.19 7.97 -6.23
N VAL A 237 -13.34 6.95 -6.15
CA VAL A 237 -11.89 7.12 -6.02
C VAL A 237 -11.32 7.84 -7.25
N GLN A 238 -11.73 7.45 -8.46
CA GLN A 238 -11.32 8.12 -9.69
C GLN A 238 -11.74 9.59 -9.74
N LYS A 239 -12.95 9.91 -9.27
CA LYS A 239 -13.40 11.32 -9.16
C LYS A 239 -12.51 12.13 -8.21
N VAL A 240 -12.11 11.57 -7.06
CA VAL A 240 -11.15 12.22 -6.16
C VAL A 240 -9.78 12.40 -6.82
N LEU A 241 -9.30 11.40 -7.55
CA LEU A 241 -8.04 11.48 -8.29
C LEU A 241 -8.08 12.50 -9.44
N GLN A 242 -9.23 12.72 -10.07
CA GLN A 242 -9.37 13.65 -11.19
C GLN A 242 -9.78 15.07 -10.76
N ALA A 243 -10.21 15.26 -9.52
CA ALA A 243 -10.56 16.57 -8.98
C ALA A 243 -9.36 17.52 -9.16
N LYS A 244 -9.56 18.56 -9.97
CA LYS A 244 -8.62 19.67 -10.10
C LYS A 244 -8.78 20.53 -8.85
N LYS A 245 -7.66 20.82 -8.20
CA LYS A 245 -7.57 21.94 -7.26
C LYS A 245 -7.57 23.25 -8.02
#